data_AF-A0A820ELW0-F1
#
_entry.id   AF-A0A820ELW0-F1
#
_cell.length_a   1.000
_cell.length_b   1.000
_cell.length_c   1.000
_cell.angle_alpha   90.00
_cell.angle_beta   90.00
_cell.angle_gamma   90.00
#
_symmetry.space_group_name_H-M   'P 1'
#
loop_
_entity.id
_entity.type
_entity.pdbx_description
1 polymer ?
#
loop_
_entity_poly.entity_id
_entity_poly.type
_entity_poly.pdbx_seq_one_letter_code
_entity_poly.pdbx_strand_id
1 'polypeptide(L)'
;MADDDVDADLRQCQDLMTEAYACQPSFDPLSADDLRRVTAIVRAPWTEGGPTMIRTTEQYVGNYSTRIRIYYPDNTQILPALIYIHGGGWTIFSLDTHDRLMRE
;
A
#
# COMPACT_ATOMS: atom_id res chain seq x y z
N MET A 1 -5.77 -11.50 28.50
CA MET A 1 -5.25 -10.38 27.70
C MET A 1 -3.81 -10.19 28.12
N ALA A 2 -2.88 -10.05 27.18
CA ALA A 2 -1.51 -9.71 27.54
C ALA A 2 -1.52 -8.37 28.31
N ASP A 3 -0.75 -8.30 29.39
CA ASP A 3 -0.56 -7.11 30.23
C ASP A 3 0.52 -6.22 29.58
N ASP A 4 0.22 -5.70 28.40
CA ASP A 4 1.07 -4.77 27.65
C ASP A 4 0.35 -3.44 27.38
N ASP A 5 1.13 -2.39 27.12
CA ASP A 5 0.68 -1.00 26.96
C ASP A 5 0.21 -0.66 25.53
N VAL A 6 -0.04 -1.68 24.71
CA VAL A 6 -0.46 -1.50 23.31
C VAL A 6 -1.90 -0.99 23.24
N ASP A 7 -2.07 0.14 22.58
CA ASP A 7 -3.35 0.79 22.29
C ASP A 7 -4.37 -0.18 21.66
N ALA A 8 -5.64 -0.02 22.02
CA ALA A 8 -6.70 -0.94 21.61
C ALA A 8 -6.88 -0.98 20.08
N ASP A 9 -6.76 0.16 19.40
CA ASP A 9 -6.92 0.24 17.95
C ASP A 9 -5.71 -0.37 17.24
N LEU A 10 -4.50 -0.19 17.79
CA LEU A 10 -3.29 -0.85 17.29
C LEU A 10 -3.37 -2.37 17.45
N ARG A 11 -3.92 -2.85 18.56
CA ARG A 11 -4.11 -4.29 18.79
C ARG A 11 -5.14 -4.87 17.83
N GLN A 12 -6.26 -4.18 17.62
CA GLN A 12 -7.24 -4.59 16.62
C GLN A 12 -6.61 -4.66 15.21
N CYS A 13 -5.79 -3.67 14.84
CA CYS A 13 -5.07 -3.67 13.57
C CYS A 13 -4.11 -4.87 13.48
N GLN A 14 -3.35 -5.16 14.55
CA GLN A 14 -2.46 -6.32 14.60
C GLN A 14 -3.21 -7.64 14.45
N ASP A 15 -4.35 -7.81 15.11
CA ASP A 15 -5.17 -9.02 15.05
C ASP A 15 -5.69 -9.24 13.62
N LEU A 16 -6.26 -8.21 13.00
CA LEU A 16 -6.71 -8.25 11.60
C LEU A 16 -5.59 -8.64 10.62
N MET A 17 -4.40 -8.05 10.79
CA MET A 17 -3.24 -8.39 9.97
C MET A 17 -2.79 -9.83 10.19
N THR A 18 -2.79 -10.31 11.44
CA THR A 18 -2.41 -11.68 11.80
C THR A 18 -3.36 -12.70 11.18
N GLU A 19 -4.67 -12.48 11.29
CA GLU A 19 -5.70 -13.33 10.70
C GLU A 19 -5.59 -13.39 9.17
N ALA A 20 -5.35 -12.24 8.53
CA ALA A 20 -5.18 -12.17 7.08
C ALA A 20 -3.95 -12.95 6.60
N TYR A 21 -2.81 -12.84 7.29
CA TYR A 21 -1.60 -13.60 6.96
C TYR A 21 -1.72 -15.10 7.30
N ALA A 22 -2.50 -15.47 8.31
CA ALA A 22 -2.75 -16.88 8.64
C ALA A 22 -3.49 -17.63 7.50
N CYS A 23 -4.22 -16.90 6.65
CA CYS A 23 -4.86 -17.44 5.45
C CYS A 23 -3.92 -17.59 4.25
N GLN A 24 -2.63 -17.26 4.40
CA GLN A 24 -1.63 -17.27 3.33
C GLN A 24 -0.56 -18.34 3.59
N PRO A 25 0.20 -18.76 2.56
CA PRO A 25 1.34 -19.64 2.77
C PRO A 25 2.37 -19.05 3.74
N SER A 26 3.03 -19.93 4.52
CA SER A 26 4.20 -19.57 5.34
C SER A 26 5.27 -18.91 4.47
N PHE A 27 6.00 -17.93 5.01
CA PHE A 27 7.06 -17.23 4.30
C PHE A 27 8.34 -18.06 4.10
N ASP A 28 8.44 -19.21 4.75
CA ASP A 28 9.61 -20.09 4.67
C ASP A 28 9.26 -21.48 4.10
N PRO A 29 9.71 -21.82 2.86
CA PRO A 29 10.28 -20.93 1.85
C PRO A 29 9.21 -20.35 0.90
N LEU A 30 9.27 -19.03 0.64
CA LEU A 30 8.59 -18.37 -0.48
C LEU A 30 9.56 -17.66 -1.40
N SER A 31 9.24 -17.65 -2.71
CA SER A 31 9.93 -16.80 -3.68
C SER A 31 9.61 -15.32 -3.45
N ALA A 32 10.46 -14.42 -3.95
CA ALA A 32 10.19 -12.98 -3.88
C ALA A 32 8.89 -12.59 -4.62
N ASP A 33 8.57 -13.26 -5.73
CA ASP A 33 7.35 -13.02 -6.50
C ASP A 33 6.11 -13.50 -5.75
N ASP A 34 6.19 -14.65 -5.08
CA ASP A 34 5.09 -15.10 -4.22
C ASP A 34 4.91 -14.20 -3.01
N LEU A 35 6.00 -13.74 -2.40
CA LEU A 35 5.93 -12.81 -1.28
C LEU A 35 5.27 -11.48 -1.71
N ARG A 36 5.60 -10.96 -2.90
CA ARG A 36 4.91 -9.81 -3.51
C ARG A 36 3.42 -10.07 -3.69
N ARG A 37 3.04 -11.24 -4.21
CA ARG A 37 1.64 -11.60 -4.43
C ARG A 37 0.86 -11.71 -3.12
N VAL A 38 1.40 -12.41 -2.14
CA VAL A 38 0.77 -12.61 -0.81
C VAL A 38 0.57 -11.27 -0.11
N THR A 39 1.60 -10.42 -0.08
CA THR A 39 1.52 -9.11 0.57
C THR A 39 0.58 -8.15 -0.15
N ALA A 40 0.44 -8.25 -1.47
CA ALA A 40 -0.58 -7.51 -2.22
C ALA A 40 -2.00 -7.97 -1.86
N ILE A 41 -2.25 -9.29 -1.74
CA ILE A 41 -3.56 -9.84 -1.33
C ILE A 41 -3.94 -9.34 0.07
N VAL A 42 -3.03 -9.47 1.03
CA VAL A 42 -3.30 -9.04 2.42
C VAL A 42 -3.53 -7.54 2.51
N ARG A 43 -2.87 -6.74 1.64
CA ARG A 43 -3.06 -5.29 1.63
C ARG A 43 -4.31 -4.83 0.88
N ALA A 44 -4.86 -5.62 -0.03
CA ALA A 44 -5.94 -5.21 -0.92
C ALA A 44 -7.15 -4.56 -0.20
N PRO A 45 -7.69 -5.11 0.92
CA PRO A 45 -8.81 -4.49 1.63
C PRO A 45 -8.51 -3.08 2.16
N TRP A 46 -7.25 -2.80 2.47
CA TRP A 46 -6.79 -1.51 3.00
C TRP A 46 -6.63 -0.44 1.92
N THR A 47 -6.81 -0.81 0.65
CA THR A 47 -6.75 0.11 -0.50
C THR A 47 -8.12 0.69 -0.87
N GLU A 48 -9.19 0.19 -0.23
CA GLU A 48 -10.56 0.60 -0.52
C GLU A 48 -10.97 1.85 0.24
N GLY A 49 -11.73 2.74 -0.43
CA GLY A 49 -12.21 4.00 0.12
C GLY A 49 -11.24 5.17 -0.08
N GLY A 50 -11.30 6.14 0.84
CA GLY A 50 -10.53 7.38 0.77
C GLY A 50 -11.11 8.42 -0.19
N PRO A 51 -10.49 9.60 -0.28
CA PRO A 51 -10.94 10.67 -1.18
C PRO A 51 -10.89 10.27 -2.66
N THR A 52 -11.82 10.81 -3.45
CA THR A 52 -11.80 10.66 -4.92
C THR A 52 -11.05 11.84 -5.53
N MET A 53 -9.99 11.55 -6.27
CA MET A 53 -9.24 12.57 -7.01
C MET A 53 -10.02 13.04 -8.23
N ILE A 54 -9.94 14.33 -8.59
CA ILE A 54 -10.60 14.83 -9.81
C ILE A 54 -9.98 14.20 -11.06
N ARG A 55 -8.70 13.83 -10.97
CA ARG A 55 -7.97 13.15 -12.04
C ARG A 55 -6.87 12.29 -11.44
N THR A 56 -6.72 11.09 -11.98
CA THR A 56 -5.59 10.18 -11.72
C THR A 56 -5.00 9.77 -13.06
N THR A 57 -3.69 9.88 -13.20
CA THR A 57 -3.00 9.47 -14.43
C THR A 57 -1.86 8.53 -14.11
N GLU A 58 -1.66 7.52 -14.95
CA GLU A 58 -0.45 6.68 -14.93
C GLU A 58 0.42 6.95 -16.14
N GLN A 59 1.73 6.91 -15.91
CA GLN A 59 2.72 7.04 -16.97
C GLN A 59 3.97 6.23 -16.64
N TYR A 60 4.74 5.91 -17.67
CA TYR A 60 6.04 5.26 -17.54
C TYR A 60 7.13 6.29 -17.83
N VAL A 61 8.12 6.40 -16.95
CA VAL A 61 9.17 7.43 -17.03
C VAL A 61 10.57 6.85 -16.95
N GLY A 62 11.53 7.56 -17.56
CA GLY A 62 12.95 7.21 -17.53
C GLY A 62 13.30 5.97 -18.35
N ASN A 63 14.60 5.63 -18.35
CA ASN A 63 15.15 4.55 -19.18
C ASN A 63 14.72 3.15 -18.74
N TYR A 64 14.26 3.01 -17.50
CA TYR A 64 13.77 1.75 -16.95
C TYR A 64 12.26 1.58 -17.07
N SER A 65 11.57 2.51 -17.75
CA SER A 65 10.10 2.52 -17.85
C SER A 65 9.46 2.35 -16.47
N THR A 66 9.81 3.22 -15.53
CA THR A 66 9.25 3.17 -14.17
C THR A 66 7.81 3.65 -14.19
N ARG A 67 6.87 2.80 -13.75
CA ARG A 67 5.47 3.19 -13.62
C ARG A 67 5.32 4.18 -12.46
N ILE A 68 4.67 5.30 -12.73
CA ILE A 68 4.24 6.27 -11.70
C ILE A 68 2.75 6.53 -11.83
N ARG A 69 2.11 6.92 -10.72
CA ARG A 69 0.72 7.36 -10.66
C ARG A 69 0.68 8.76 -10.05
N ILE A 70 -0.02 9.68 -10.70
CA ILE A 70 -0.16 11.07 -10.28
C ILE A 70 -1.61 11.31 -9.93
N TYR A 71 -1.85 11.79 -8.72
CA TYR A 71 -3.15 12.15 -8.19
C TYR A 71 -3.31 13.67 -8.21
N TYR A 72 -4.40 14.15 -8.79
CA TYR A 72 -4.78 15.56 -8.79
C TYR A 72 -6.00 15.72 -7.86
N PRO A 73 -5.86 16.41 -6.72
CA PRO A 73 -6.94 16.52 -5.74
C PRO A 73 -8.07 17.45 -6.21
N ASP A 74 -7.75 18.48 -6.97
CA ASP A 74 -8.71 19.47 -7.49
C ASP A 74 -8.27 20.07 -8.83
N ASN A 75 -9.01 21.08 -9.31
CA ASN A 75 -8.78 21.74 -10.60
C ASN A 75 -7.73 22.86 -10.57
N THR A 76 -6.98 23.02 -9.47
CA THR A 76 -5.91 24.02 -9.37
C THR A 76 -4.83 23.73 -10.39
N GLN A 77 -4.46 24.75 -11.18
CA GLN A 77 -3.51 24.57 -12.30
C GLN A 77 -2.07 24.32 -11.83
N ILE A 78 -1.67 24.92 -10.70
CA ILE A 78 -0.31 24.80 -10.15
C ILE A 78 -0.43 24.41 -8.68
N LEU A 79 0.04 23.21 -8.36
CA LEU A 79 0.07 22.65 -7.01
C LEU A 79 1.53 22.34 -6.60
N PRO A 80 1.87 22.42 -5.31
CA PRO A 80 3.07 21.75 -4.82
C PRO A 80 2.95 20.23 -5.05
N ALA A 81 4.08 19.56 -5.27
CA ALA A 81 4.11 18.13 -5.50
C ALA A 81 4.69 17.38 -4.29
N LEU A 82 4.01 16.30 -3.87
CA LEU A 82 4.57 15.27 -3.00
C LEU A 82 5.03 14.09 -3.86
N ILE A 83 6.30 13.70 -3.75
CA ILE A 83 6.82 12.49 -4.37
C ILE A 83 6.89 11.41 -3.28
N TYR A 84 6.09 10.37 -3.44
CA TYR A 84 6.08 9.23 -2.53
C TYR A 84 6.72 7.99 -3.18
N ILE A 85 7.54 7.30 -2.40
CA ILE A 85 8.15 6.02 -2.77
C ILE A 85 7.75 5.02 -1.68
N HIS A 86 7.10 3.93 -2.09
CA HIS A 86 6.56 2.97 -1.13
C HIS A 86 7.64 2.20 -0.38
N GLY A 87 7.31 1.78 0.84
CA GLY A 87 8.15 0.87 1.63
C GLY A 87 8.07 -0.57 1.14
N GLY A 88 8.36 -1.54 2.01
CA GLY A 88 8.38 -2.97 1.65
C GLY A 88 9.79 -3.53 1.39
N GLY A 89 10.80 -2.91 1.99
CA GLY A 89 12.17 -3.44 2.00
C GLY A 89 12.75 -3.66 0.60
N TRP A 90 12.38 -2.82 -0.36
CA TRP A 90 12.78 -2.92 -1.78
C TRP A 90 12.35 -4.22 -2.48
N THR A 91 11.50 -5.02 -1.84
CA THR A 91 11.12 -6.35 -2.28
C THR A 91 9.63 -6.44 -2.56
N ILE A 92 8.77 -5.96 -1.67
CA ILE A 92 7.31 -6.11 -1.75
C ILE A 92 6.58 -4.78 -1.97
N PHE A 93 5.27 -4.86 -2.17
CA PHE A 93 4.35 -3.75 -2.44
C PHE A 93 4.47 -3.12 -3.85
N SER A 94 3.54 -2.23 -4.14
CA SER A 94 3.38 -1.53 -5.41
C SER A 94 2.60 -0.21 -5.23
N LEU A 95 2.41 0.55 -6.32
CA LEU A 95 1.49 1.69 -6.34
C LEU A 95 0.09 1.32 -5.85
N ASP A 96 -0.38 0.12 -6.18
CA ASP A 96 -1.75 -0.33 -5.88
C ASP A 96 -1.94 -0.56 -4.38
N THR A 97 -0.94 -1.14 -3.71
CA THR A 97 -0.98 -1.39 -2.26
C THR A 97 -1.00 -0.13 -1.38
N HIS A 98 -0.66 1.02 -1.95
CA HIS A 98 -0.64 2.33 -1.26
C HIS A 98 -1.63 3.32 -1.89
N ASP A 99 -2.49 2.86 -2.80
CA ASP A 99 -3.33 3.71 -3.64
C ASP A 99 -4.24 4.63 -2.82
N ARG A 100 -4.92 4.08 -1.81
CA ARG A 100 -5.73 4.86 -0.87
C ARG A 100 -4.92 5.83 -0.03
N LEU A 101 -3.81 5.37 0.56
CA LEU A 101 -2.97 6.22 1.42
C LEU A 101 -2.48 7.47 0.68
N MET A 102 -2.25 7.38 -0.63
CA MET A 102 -1.82 8.52 -1.44
C MET A 102 -2.94 9.50 -1.79
N ARG A 103 -4.19 9.16 -1.49
CA ARG A 103 -5.35 10.03 -1.67
C ARG A 103 -5.82 10.69 -0.38
N GLU A 104 -5.35 10.22 0.77
CA GLU A 104 -5.63 10.77 2.12
C GLU A 104 -4.70 11.94 2.44
#